data_AF-A0A1R2BVT7-F1
#
_entry.id   AF-A0A1R2BVT7-F1
#
_cell.length_a   1.000
_cell.length_b   1.000
_cell.length_c   1.000
_cell.angle_alpha   90.00
_cell.angle_beta   90.00
_cell.angle_gamma   90.00
#
_symmetry.space_group_name_H-M   'P 1'
#
loop_
_entity.id
_entity.type
_entity.pdbx_description
1 polymer ?
#
loop_
_entity_poly.entity_id
_entity_poly.type
_entity_poly.pdbx_seq_one_letter_code
_entity_poly.pdbx_strand_id
1 'polypeptide(L)'
;MEGKIVFLVDYGLLGTIVLSSISCLARADFNFIFSLVTYYLWINLKNKEEDRVTLGKKILFLNAALLILDLVCLVSLSNVWGEDNDVYASIHNFVLFISWLNFFVKIGIILAILYIFKDDVRNFGPAIGNSQSYDIGNR
;
A
#
# COMPACT_ATOMS: atom_id res chain seq x y z
N MET A 1 1.73 20.22 -10.87
CA MET A 1 1.63 19.76 -9.46
C MET A 1 1.71 18.24 -9.37
N GLU A 2 1.02 17.51 -10.23
CA GLU A 2 1.02 16.04 -10.27
C GLU A 2 2.40 15.40 -10.35
N GLY A 3 3.33 15.93 -11.16
CA GLY A 3 4.70 15.40 -11.25
C GLY A 3 5.43 15.34 -9.90
N LYS A 4 5.25 16.34 -9.03
CA LYS A 4 5.85 16.34 -7.68
C LYS A 4 5.23 15.28 -6.77
N ILE A 5 3.92 15.03 -6.92
CA ILE A 5 3.18 14.04 -6.13
C ILE A 5 3.55 12.63 -6.58
N VAL A 6 3.74 12.41 -7.88
CA VAL A 6 4.24 11.13 -8.42
C VAL A 6 5.62 10.79 -7.86
N PHE A 7 6.54 11.75 -7.82
CA PHE A 7 7.84 11.57 -7.17
C PHE A 7 7.69 11.25 -5.67
N LEU A 8 6.77 11.92 -4.97
CA LEU A 8 6.51 11.66 -3.56
C LEU A 8 5.99 10.24 -3.33
N VAL A 9 5.13 9.72 -4.22
CA VAL A 9 4.67 8.33 -4.20
C VAL A 9 5.83 7.35 -4.48
N ASP A 10 6.70 7.65 -5.45
CA ASP A 10 7.89 6.82 -5.73
C ASP A 10 8.80 6.68 -4.50
N TYR A 11 9.18 7.80 -3.89
CA TYR A 11 10.01 7.81 -2.68
C TYR A 11 9.29 7.23 -1.47
N GLY A 12 7.98 7.45 -1.35
CA GLY A 12 7.17 6.84 -0.30
C GLY A 12 7.18 5.33 -0.40
N LEU A 13 6.92 4.78 -1.59
CA LEU A 13 6.91 3.33 -1.82
C LEU A 13 8.31 2.72 -1.58
N LEU A 14 9.37 3.36 -2.07
CA LEU A 14 10.75 2.95 -1.76
C LEU A 14 11.04 2.99 -0.25
N GLY A 15 10.58 4.04 0.44
CA GLY A 15 10.68 4.17 1.88
C GLY A 15 9.98 3.03 2.61
N THR A 16 8.75 2.67 2.19
CA THR A 16 8.03 1.53 2.79
C THR A 16 8.74 0.20 2.58
N ILE A 17 9.43 0.00 1.46
CA ILE A 17 10.23 -1.21 1.22
C ILE A 17 11.40 -1.28 2.21
N VAL A 18 12.13 -0.18 2.39
CA VAL A 18 13.27 -0.13 3.32
C VAL A 18 12.80 -0.31 4.76
N LEU A 19 11.77 0.42 5.19
CA LEU A 19 11.23 0.31 6.54
C LEU A 19 10.69 -1.09 6.80
N SER A 20 9.97 -1.68 5.84
CA SER A 20 9.46 -3.04 5.95
C SER A 20 10.59 -4.07 5.99
N SER A 21 11.70 -3.88 5.26
CA SER A 21 12.86 -4.80 5.34
C SER A 21 13.53 -4.80 6.72
N ILE A 22 13.57 -3.63 7.38
CA ILE A 22 14.09 -3.51 8.75
C ILE A 22 13.12 -4.18 9.73
N SER A 23 11.81 -3.98 9.57
CA SER A 23 10.79 -4.68 10.35
C SER A 23 10.84 -6.20 10.15
N CYS A 24 11.11 -6.67 8.92
CA CYS A 24 11.28 -8.09 8.60
C CYS A 24 12.40 -8.78 9.38
N LEU A 25 13.45 -8.04 9.74
CA LEU A 25 14.61 -8.58 10.47
C LEU A 25 14.26 -8.94 11.91
N ALA A 26 13.29 -8.23 12.50
CA ALA A 26 12.82 -8.48 13.86
C ALA A 26 11.52 -9.31 13.90
N ARG A 27 10.78 -9.40 12.78
CA ARG A 27 9.47 -10.06 12.72
C ARG A 27 9.15 -10.51 11.29
N ALA A 28 8.52 -11.67 11.12
CA ALA A 28 7.93 -12.02 9.82
C ALA A 28 6.83 -11.01 9.44
N ASP A 29 7.12 -10.15 8.47
CA ASP A 29 6.24 -9.06 8.06
C ASP A 29 5.90 -9.16 6.57
N PHE A 30 4.62 -9.36 6.26
CA PHE A 30 4.13 -9.42 4.88
C PHE A 30 4.20 -8.07 4.16
N ASN A 31 4.38 -6.97 4.91
CA ASN A 31 4.50 -5.63 4.36
C ASN A 31 5.58 -5.49 3.31
N PHE A 32 6.70 -6.18 3.48
CA PHE A 32 7.83 -6.07 2.56
C PHE A 32 7.47 -6.58 1.17
N ILE A 33 6.93 -7.80 1.08
CA ILE A 33 6.58 -8.44 -0.20
C ILE A 33 5.50 -7.62 -0.91
N PHE A 34 4.48 -7.20 -0.19
CA PHE A 34 3.39 -6.43 -0.78
C PHE A 34 3.80 -4.99 -1.13
N SER A 35 4.73 -4.36 -0.39
CA SER A 35 5.28 -3.06 -0.77
C SER A 35 6.09 -3.15 -2.06
N LEU A 36 6.85 -4.24 -2.26
CA LEU A 36 7.52 -4.53 -3.53
C LEU A 36 6.53 -4.74 -4.68
N VAL A 37 5.48 -5.53 -4.47
CA VAL A 37 4.42 -5.73 -5.49
C VAL A 37 3.75 -4.40 -5.83
N THR A 38 3.45 -3.58 -4.83
CA THR A 38 2.84 -2.26 -5.00
C THR A 38 3.74 -1.33 -5.81
N TYR A 39 5.03 -1.30 -5.50
CA TYR A 39 6.02 -0.51 -6.24
C TYR A 39 6.16 -0.98 -7.70
N TYR A 40 6.18 -2.29 -7.93
CA TYR A 40 6.23 -2.84 -9.27
C TYR A 40 4.97 -2.49 -10.09
N LEU A 41 3.78 -2.59 -9.47
CA LEU A 41 2.53 -2.17 -10.11
C LEU A 41 2.53 -0.66 -10.42
N TRP A 42 3.09 0.16 -9.53
CA TRP A 42 3.22 1.59 -9.72
C TRP A 42 4.13 1.96 -10.89
N ILE A 43 5.30 1.30 -11.03
CA ILE A 43 6.18 1.49 -12.19
C ILE A 43 5.48 1.09 -13.49
N ASN A 44 4.78 -0.06 -13.50
CA ASN A 44 4.05 -0.51 -14.68
C ASN A 44 2.94 0.47 -15.07
N LEU A 45 2.24 1.04 -14.10
CA LEU A 45 1.22 2.07 -14.32
C LEU A 45 1.81 3.34 -14.96
N LYS A 46 3.05 3.73 -14.59
CA LYS A 46 3.73 4.87 -15.23
C LYS A 46 4.09 4.60 -16.70
N ASN A 47 4.29 3.34 -17.08
CA ASN A 47 4.74 2.96 -18.41
C ASN A 47 3.58 2.53 -19.36
N LYS A 48 2.40 2.20 -18.84
CA LYS A 48 1.24 1.75 -19.62
C LYS A 48 -0.03 2.51 -19.22
N GLU A 49 -0.52 3.39 -20.10
CA GLU A 49 -1.71 4.21 -19.83
C GLU A 49 -3.04 3.46 -19.95
N GLU A 50 -3.14 2.42 -20.79
CA GLU A 50 -4.42 1.77 -21.12
C GLU A 50 -5.14 1.15 -19.91
N ASP A 51 -4.41 0.71 -18.87
CA ASP A 51 -4.99 0.08 -17.67
C ASP A 51 -4.82 0.92 -16.40
N ARG A 52 -4.51 2.22 -16.53
CA ARG A 52 -4.14 3.10 -15.41
C ARG A 52 -5.17 3.09 -14.28
N VAL A 53 -6.46 3.11 -14.62
CA VAL A 53 -7.55 3.11 -13.63
C VAL A 53 -7.63 1.76 -12.89
N THR A 54 -7.58 0.64 -13.61
CA THR A 54 -7.67 -0.71 -13.03
C THR A 54 -6.47 -1.02 -12.14
N LEU A 55 -5.25 -0.66 -12.58
CA LEU A 55 -4.06 -0.81 -11.74
C LEU A 55 -4.08 0.15 -10.53
N GLY A 56 -4.51 1.40 -10.71
CA GLY A 56 -4.64 2.37 -9.63
C GLY A 56 -5.56 1.85 -8.51
N LYS A 57 -6.70 1.23 -8.87
CA LYS A 57 -7.60 0.56 -7.92
C LYS A 57 -6.92 -0.56 -7.15
N LYS A 58 -6.17 -1.43 -7.84
CA LYS A 58 -5.45 -2.54 -7.21
C LYS A 58 -4.39 -2.04 -6.23
N ILE A 59 -3.61 -1.02 -6.62
CA ILE A 59 -2.59 -0.40 -5.77
C ILE A 59 -3.24 0.21 -4.52
N LEU A 60 -4.35 0.93 -4.67
CA LEU A 60 -5.06 1.55 -3.56
C LEU A 60 -5.66 0.51 -2.61
N PHE A 61 -6.34 -0.51 -3.16
CA PHE A 61 -6.90 -1.61 -2.37
C PHE A 61 -5.82 -2.37 -1.61
N LEU A 62 -4.68 -2.65 -2.26
CA LEU A 62 -3.57 -3.36 -1.64
C LEU A 62 -2.97 -2.54 -0.49
N ASN A 63 -2.66 -1.26 -0.70
CA ASN A 63 -2.16 -0.41 0.39
C ASN A 63 -3.16 -0.28 1.55
N ALA A 64 -4.45 -0.16 1.27
CA ALA A 64 -5.49 -0.08 2.30
C ALA A 64 -5.60 -1.37 3.12
N ALA A 65 -5.59 -2.53 2.47
CA ALA A 65 -5.60 -3.83 3.15
C ALA A 65 -4.34 -4.01 4.02
N LEU A 66 -3.18 -3.58 3.52
CA LEU A 66 -1.93 -3.61 4.29
C LEU A 66 -1.95 -2.71 5.51
N LEU A 67 -2.59 -1.54 5.41
CA LEU A 67 -2.70 -0.61 6.52
C LEU A 67 -3.55 -1.19 7.67
N ILE A 68 -4.60 -1.95 7.33
CA ILE A 68 -5.40 -2.69 8.31
C ILE A 68 -4.58 -3.81 8.94
N LEU A 69 -3.84 -4.57 8.13
CA LEU A 69 -2.96 -5.63 8.63
C LEU A 69 -1.90 -5.07 9.59
N ASP A 70 -1.29 -3.93 9.23
CA ASP A 70 -0.35 -3.19 10.08
C ASP A 70 -0.98 -2.80 11.41
N LEU A 71 -2.20 -2.28 11.40
CA LEU A 71 -2.90 -1.91 12.62
C LEU A 71 -3.14 -3.12 13.53
N VAL A 72 -3.57 -4.25 12.97
CA VAL A 72 -3.77 -5.51 13.70
C VAL A 72 -2.43 -6.00 14.29
N CYS A 73 -1.35 -5.94 13.52
CA CYS A 73 -0.02 -6.29 13.99
C CYS A 73 0.45 -5.37 15.13
N LEU A 74 0.32 -4.05 14.99
CA LEU A 74 0.71 -3.08 16.02
C LEU A 74 -0.04 -3.33 17.34
N VAL A 75 -1.37 -3.54 17.28
CA VAL A 75 -2.19 -3.79 18.48
C VAL A 75 -1.88 -5.14 19.10
N SER A 76 -1.72 -6.19 18.29
CA SER A 76 -1.46 -7.54 18.80
C SER A 76 -0.08 -7.65 19.44
N LEU A 77 0.94 -7.05 18.83
CA LEU A 77 2.33 -7.14 19.30
C LEU A 77 2.66 -6.20 20.44
N SER A 78 1.92 -5.08 20.57
CA SER A 78 1.97 -4.22 21.75
C SER A 78 1.74 -4.99 23.06
N ASN A 79 0.99 -6.10 23.02
CA ASN A 79 0.54 -6.81 24.22
C ASN A 79 1.33 -8.10 24.53
N VAL A 80 2.16 -8.58 23.59
CA VAL A 80 2.80 -9.91 23.68
C VAL A 80 4.22 -9.87 24.29
N TRP A 81 4.88 -8.70 24.29
CA TRP A 81 6.29 -8.57 24.71
C TRP A 81 6.44 -7.93 26.09
N GLY A 82 5.65 -8.43 27.05
CA GLY A 82 5.74 -8.05 28.45
C GLY A 82 6.87 -8.79 29.16
N GLU A 83 7.83 -8.00 29.67
CA GLU A 83 8.75 -8.26 30.78
C GLU A 83 9.84 -9.35 30.58
N ASP A 84 11.13 -8.92 30.66
CA ASP A 84 12.18 -9.55 31.49
C ASP A 84 13.64 -9.20 31.07
N ASN A 85 13.90 -8.48 29.96
CA ASN A 85 15.26 -8.04 29.61
C ASN A 85 15.33 -6.69 28.86
N ASP A 86 16.14 -5.75 29.36
CA ASP A 86 16.30 -4.38 28.84
C ASP A 86 16.66 -4.31 27.35
N VAL A 87 17.51 -5.23 26.87
CA VAL A 87 17.95 -5.25 25.47
C VAL A 87 16.81 -5.62 24.52
N TYR A 88 15.98 -6.58 24.91
CA TYR A 88 14.82 -7.00 24.11
C TYR A 88 13.72 -5.94 24.13
N ALA A 89 13.54 -5.24 25.25
CA ALA A 89 12.63 -4.10 25.34
C ALA A 89 13.07 -2.93 24.43
N SER A 90 14.38 -2.66 24.35
CA SER A 90 14.93 -1.62 23.46
C SER A 90 14.73 -1.96 21.97
N ILE A 91 15.03 -3.20 21.56
CA ILE A 91 14.81 -3.64 20.17
C ILE A 91 13.31 -3.61 19.85
N HIS A 92 12.46 -4.01 20.79
CA HIS A 92 11.01 -3.97 20.62
C HIS A 92 10.49 -2.54 20.39
N ASN A 93 10.89 -1.58 21.23
CA ASN A 93 10.51 -0.18 21.07
C ASN A 93 11.01 0.41 19.75
N PHE A 94 12.21 0.04 19.30
CA PHE A 94 12.73 0.44 18.00
C PHE A 94 11.89 -0.12 16.85
N VAL A 95 11.53 -1.41 16.90
CA VAL A 95 10.71 -2.06 15.87
C VAL A 95 9.29 -1.48 15.85
N LEU A 96 8.70 -1.19 17.02
CA LEU A 96 7.42 -0.49 17.11
C LEU A 96 7.50 0.92 16.52
N PHE A 97 8.57 1.66 16.79
CA PHE A 97 8.79 2.99 16.21
C PHE A 97 8.89 2.93 14.68
N ILE A 98 9.67 2.01 14.13
CA ILE A 98 9.77 1.80 12.68
C ILE A 98 8.43 1.37 12.07
N SER A 99 7.67 0.52 12.77
CA SER A 99 6.35 0.08 12.33
C SER A 99 5.35 1.25 12.27
N TRP A 100 5.35 2.13 13.28
CA TRP A 100 4.57 3.37 13.25
C TRP A 100 4.99 4.30 12.13
N LEU A 101 6.28 4.44 11.87
CA LEU A 101 6.80 5.26 10.78
C LEU A 101 6.32 4.70 9.42
N ASN A 102 6.41 3.37 9.22
CA ASN A 102 5.90 2.70 8.03
C ASN A 102 4.39 2.95 7.84
N PHE A 103 3.61 2.87 8.92
CA PHE A 103 2.19 3.14 8.94
C PHE A 103 1.85 4.56 8.46
N PHE A 104 2.53 5.59 8.98
CA PHE A 104 2.31 6.98 8.57
C PHE A 104 2.72 7.23 7.12
N VAL A 105 3.82 6.64 6.66
CA VAL A 105 4.26 6.76 5.26
C VAL A 105 3.21 6.15 4.33
N LYS A 106 2.62 4.99 4.68
CA LYS A 106 1.54 4.38 3.90
C LYS A 106 0.29 5.24 3.85
N ILE A 107 -0.11 5.88 4.96
CA ILE A 107 -1.21 6.86 4.95
C ILE A 107 -0.92 7.96 3.92
N GLY A 108 0.29 8.51 3.94
CA GLY A 108 0.72 9.54 2.98
C GLY A 108 0.63 9.07 1.53
N ILE A 109 1.07 7.85 1.23
CA ILE A 109 0.99 7.25 -0.10
C ILE A 109 -0.46 7.09 -0.55
N ILE A 110 -1.35 6.56 0.30
CA ILE A 110 -2.77 6.38 -0.04
C ILE A 110 -3.41 7.73 -0.36
N LEU A 111 -3.17 8.76 0.47
CA LEU A 111 -3.70 10.10 0.23
C LEU A 111 -3.15 10.70 -1.07
N ALA A 112 -1.86 10.52 -1.35
CA ALA A 112 -1.24 10.99 -2.58
C ALA A 112 -1.81 10.29 -3.83
N ILE A 113 -2.03 8.98 -3.77
CA ILE A 113 -2.66 8.20 -4.85
C ILE A 113 -4.13 8.64 -5.01
N LEU A 114 -4.89 8.78 -3.93
CA LEU A 114 -6.27 9.30 -3.99
C LEU A 114 -6.33 10.69 -4.64
N TYR A 115 -5.35 11.55 -4.38
CA TYR A 115 -5.28 12.86 -5.02
C TYR A 115 -5.01 12.74 -6.53
N ILE A 116 -4.09 11.87 -6.94
CA ILE A 116 -3.76 11.64 -8.36
C ILE A 116 -4.95 11.04 -9.12
N PHE A 117 -5.70 10.13 -8.49
CA PHE A 117 -6.84 9.45 -9.10
C PHE A 117 -8.19 10.04 -8.71
N LYS A 118 -8.23 11.25 -8.15
CA LYS A 118 -9.45 11.84 -7.58
C LYS A 118 -10.59 11.92 -8.61
N ASP A 119 -10.26 12.29 -9.85
CA ASP A 119 -11.24 12.46 -10.91
C ASP A 119 -11.72 11.11 -11.48
N ASP A 120 -10.82 10.13 -11.54
CA ASP A 120 -11.18 8.75 -11.87
C ASP A 120 -12.06 8.14 -10.78
N VAL A 121 -11.69 8.29 -9.50
CA VAL A 121 -12.39 7.79 -8.30
C VAL A 121 -13.80 8.38 -8.16
N ARG A 122 -14.00 9.66 -8.52
CA ARG A 122 -15.33 10.27 -8.52
C ARG A 122 -16.30 9.67 -9.54
N ASN A 123 -15.79 9.09 -10.62
CA ASN A 123 -16.57 8.38 -11.62
C ASN A 123 -16.80 6.89 -11.26
N PHE A 124 -16.46 6.44 -10.04
CA PHE A 124 -16.74 5.08 -9.54
C PHE A 124 -18.21 4.91 -9.10
N GLY A 125 -19.15 5.57 -9.77
CA GLY A 125 -20.53 5.08 -9.75
C GLY A 125 -20.53 3.61 -10.18
N PRO A 126 -21.43 2.76 -9.66
CA PRO A 126 -21.51 1.38 -10.09
C PRO A 126 -21.57 1.38 -11.61
N ALA A 127 -20.65 0.68 -12.26
CA ALA A 127 -20.80 0.36 -13.65
C ALA A 127 -22.12 -0.41 -13.77
N ILE A 128 -23.20 0.30 -14.09
CA ILE A 128 -24.39 -0.30 -14.66
C ILE A 128 -23.85 -0.92 -15.94
N GLY A 129 -23.58 -2.22 -15.86
CA GLY A 129 -23.04 -3.00 -16.94
C GLY A 129 -23.99 -2.90 -18.10
N ASN A 130 -23.67 -2.03 -19.07
CA ASN A 130 -24.03 -2.33 -20.44
C ASN A 130 -23.11 -3.46 -20.86
N SER A 131 -23.47 -4.68 -20.45
CA SER A 131 -23.08 -5.89 -21.16
C SER A 131 -23.59 -5.71 -22.59
N GLN A 132 -22.74 -5.19 -23.48
CA GLN A 132 -22.98 -5.33 -24.90
C GLN A 132 -23.05 -6.83 -25.16
N SER A 133 -24.27 -7.32 -25.39
CA SER A 133 -24.51 -8.65 -25.91
C SER A 133 -23.62 -8.83 -27.13
N TYR A 134 -22.71 -9.80 -27.05
CA TYR A 134 -22.07 -10.33 -28.25
C TYR A 134 -23.19 -10.87 -29.14
N ASP A 135 -23.48 -10.15 -30.21
CA ASP A 135 -24.39 -10.56 -31.27
C ASP A 135 -23.72 -11.77 -31.97
N ILE A 136 -24.09 -12.97 -31.52
CA ILE A 136 -23.70 -14.22 -32.19
C ILE A 136 -24.54 -14.24 -33.46
N GLY A 137 -23.99 -13.67 -34.54
CA GLY A 137 -24.60 -13.68 -35.86
C GLY A 137 -24.96 -15.11 -36.25
N ASN A 138 -26.26 -15.35 -36.43
CA ASN A 138 -26.78 -16.58 -37.03
C ASN A 138 -26.17 -16.73 -38.43
N ARG A 139 -25.43 -17.82 -38.63
CA ARG A 139 -25.21 -18.42 -39.95
C ARG A 139 -26.27 -19.48 -40.19
#